data_AF-A0A7S1SA12-F1
#
_entry.id   AF-A0A7S1SA12-F1
#
_cell.length_a   1.000
_cell.length_b   1.000
_cell.length_c   1.000
_cell.angle_alpha   90.00
_cell.angle_beta   90.00
_cell.angle_gamma   90.00
#
_symmetry.space_group_name_H-M   'P 1'
#
loop_
_entity.id
_entity.type
_entity.pdbx_description
1 polymer ?
#
loop_
_entity_poly.entity_id
_entity_poly.type
_entity_poly.pdbx_seq_one_letter_code
_entity_poly.pdbx_strand_id
1 'polypeptide(L)'
;AKPIAELCGDGRVAASELVPRATRSPAANGAVALVRGDITELCVDAIVNPRDRGIFNSYPTGAAARAIHAAAGPGLAEAMRKEACNKPEQSAIITPGYNLKAKIVVHAVAPLSKRPQELRRCYSAALDCAAR
;
A
#
# COMPACT_ATOMS: atom_id res chain seq x y z
N ALA A 1 -4.91 15.68 11.22
CA ALA A 1 -4.00 14.52 11.28
C ALA A 1 -2.61 15.04 11.58
N LYS A 2 -1.85 14.39 12.49
CA LYS A 2 -0.48 14.81 12.79
C LYS A 2 0.43 14.57 11.56
N PRO A 3 1.39 15.44 11.24
CA PRO A 3 2.40 15.18 10.22
C PRO A 3 3.17 13.88 10.51
N ILE A 4 3.64 13.17 9.47
CA ILE A 4 4.51 11.98 9.65
C ILE A 4 5.72 12.28 10.54
N ALA A 5 6.28 13.49 10.45
CA ALA A 5 7.37 13.94 11.31
C ALA A 5 7.00 13.91 12.81
N GLU A 6 5.77 14.28 13.18
CA GLU A 6 5.33 14.18 14.58
C GLU A 6 5.03 12.73 15.01
N LEU A 7 4.72 11.84 14.06
CA LEU A 7 4.49 10.41 14.35
C LEU A 7 5.81 9.63 14.47
N CYS A 8 6.89 10.12 13.87
CA CYS A 8 8.22 9.50 13.88
C CYS A 8 9.21 10.19 14.84
N GLY A 9 8.79 11.24 15.56
CA GLY A 9 9.69 12.08 16.35
C GLY A 9 10.82 12.66 15.49
N ASP A 10 12.03 12.67 16.01
CA ASP A 10 13.25 13.16 15.34
C ASP A 10 13.69 12.26 14.16
N GLY A 11 12.98 11.14 13.91
CA GLY A 11 13.37 10.11 12.95
C GLY A 11 14.64 9.35 13.36
N ARG A 12 15.07 9.47 14.63
CA ARG A 12 16.27 8.83 15.17
C ARG A 12 15.87 7.65 16.05
N VAL A 13 16.37 6.47 15.71
CA VAL A 13 16.32 5.30 16.58
C VAL A 13 17.43 5.46 17.62
N ALA A 14 17.10 5.32 18.91
CA ALA A 14 18.11 5.42 19.97
C ALA A 14 19.19 4.35 19.78
N ALA A 15 20.44 4.64 20.11
CA ALA A 15 21.53 3.68 19.96
C ALA A 15 21.27 2.38 20.76
N SER A 16 20.58 2.49 21.90
CA SER A 16 20.13 1.36 22.72
C SER A 16 19.08 0.48 22.04
N GLU A 17 18.37 0.97 21.03
CA GLU A 17 17.37 0.25 20.26
C GLU A 17 17.94 -0.41 19.00
N LEU A 18 19.17 -0.06 18.59
CA LEU A 18 19.91 -0.65 17.47
C LEU A 18 20.50 -2.03 17.82
N VAL A 19 19.70 -2.88 18.44
CA VAL A 19 20.05 -4.28 18.70
C VAL A 19 19.70 -5.08 17.44
N PRO A 20 20.67 -5.74 16.77
CA PRO A 20 20.39 -6.56 15.60
C PRO A 20 19.36 -7.65 15.92
N ARG A 21 18.19 -7.59 15.26
CA ARG A 21 17.12 -8.59 15.41
C ARG A 21 17.14 -9.67 14.32
N ALA A 22 18.03 -9.52 13.34
CA ALA A 22 18.22 -10.43 12.23
C ALA A 22 19.69 -10.38 11.77
N THR A 23 20.16 -11.47 11.18
CA THR A 23 21.47 -11.51 10.52
C THR A 23 21.41 -10.76 9.18
N ARG A 24 22.53 -10.18 8.77
CA ARG A 24 22.66 -9.52 7.47
C ARG A 24 22.34 -10.53 6.35
N SER A 25 21.47 -10.14 5.42
CA SER A 25 21.10 -10.96 4.25
C SER A 25 21.32 -10.16 2.95
N PRO A 26 22.32 -10.53 2.11
CA PRO A 26 22.52 -9.89 0.81
C PRO A 26 21.28 -9.97 -0.09
N ALA A 27 20.56 -11.10 -0.06
CA ALA A 27 19.33 -11.28 -0.83
C ALA A 27 18.24 -10.29 -0.38
N ALA A 28 18.01 -10.15 0.93
CA ALA A 28 17.01 -9.20 1.45
C ALA A 28 17.42 -7.74 1.17
N ASN A 29 18.71 -7.43 1.32
CA ASN A 29 19.24 -6.10 1.04
C ASN A 29 19.17 -5.71 -0.45
N GLY A 30 19.20 -6.68 -1.36
CA GLY A 30 19.00 -6.46 -2.79
C GLY A 30 17.52 -6.37 -3.21
N ALA A 31 16.60 -6.82 -2.35
CA ALA A 31 15.16 -6.90 -2.65
C ALA A 31 14.33 -5.74 -2.05
N VAL A 32 14.87 -5.00 -1.08
CA VAL A 32 14.16 -3.95 -0.36
C VAL A 32 14.89 -2.61 -0.48
N ALA A 33 14.18 -1.58 -0.89
CA ALA A 33 14.69 -0.21 -0.95
C ALA A 33 13.75 0.76 -0.24
N LEU A 34 14.31 1.81 0.35
CA LEU A 34 13.56 2.96 0.88
C LEU A 34 13.64 4.10 -0.12
N VAL A 35 12.49 4.56 -0.59
CA VAL A 35 12.39 5.65 -1.56
C VAL A 35 11.53 6.77 -0.99
N ARG A 36 12.03 8.01 -1.04
CA ARG A 36 11.27 9.20 -0.71
C ARG A 36 10.78 9.85 -2.00
N GLY A 37 9.46 9.88 -2.20
CA GLY A 37 8.86 10.49 -3.39
C GLY A 37 7.35 10.29 -3.43
N ASP A 38 6.75 10.66 -4.57
CA ASP A 38 5.35 10.36 -4.87
C ASP A 38 5.23 8.93 -5.41
N ILE A 39 4.38 8.11 -4.78
CA ILE A 39 4.16 6.72 -5.18
C ILE A 39 3.58 6.61 -6.60
N THR A 40 2.88 7.63 -7.08
CA THR A 40 2.26 7.64 -8.42
C THR A 40 3.28 7.77 -9.55
N GLU A 41 4.49 8.23 -9.24
CA GLU A 41 5.58 8.44 -10.19
C GLU A 41 6.51 7.22 -10.32
N LEU A 42 6.29 6.16 -9.52
CA LEU A 42 7.11 4.96 -9.54
C LEU A 42 6.81 4.12 -10.79
N CYS A 43 7.84 3.89 -11.62
CA CYS A 43 7.79 3.00 -12.77
C CYS A 43 8.09 1.55 -12.35
N VAL A 44 7.08 0.89 -11.77
CA VAL A 44 7.16 -0.46 -11.22
C VAL A 44 6.03 -1.33 -11.73
N ASP A 45 6.08 -2.64 -11.49
CA ASP A 45 4.99 -3.52 -11.90
C ASP A 45 3.70 -3.23 -11.14
N ALA A 46 3.79 -3.05 -9.81
CA ALA A 46 2.63 -2.81 -8.95
C ALA A 46 2.90 -1.72 -7.92
N ILE A 47 1.88 -0.89 -7.65
CA ILE A 47 1.82 -0.05 -6.44
C ILE A 47 0.65 -0.47 -5.57
N VAL A 48 0.76 -0.24 -4.26
CA VAL A 48 -0.29 -0.55 -3.29
C VAL A 48 -1.10 0.71 -2.97
N ASN A 49 -2.41 0.64 -3.17
CA ASN A 49 -3.36 1.65 -2.77
C ASN A 49 -4.03 1.24 -1.44
N PRO A 50 -3.83 1.99 -0.33
CA PRO A 50 -4.48 1.69 0.94
C PRO A 50 -5.98 2.01 0.88
N ARG A 51 -6.82 1.09 1.36
CA ARG A 51 -8.28 1.24 1.45
C ARG A 51 -8.78 0.88 2.84
N ASP A 52 -9.84 1.55 3.31
CA ASP A 52 -10.53 1.10 4.51
C ASP A 52 -11.60 0.04 4.18
N ARG A 53 -11.99 -0.76 5.19
CA ARG A 53 -12.96 -1.85 5.04
C ARG A 53 -14.33 -1.33 4.59
N GLY A 54 -14.90 -1.95 3.56
CA GLY A 54 -16.21 -1.58 3.01
C GLY A 54 -16.20 -0.39 2.04
N ILE A 55 -15.03 0.21 1.75
CA ILE A 55 -14.94 1.45 0.96
C ILE A 55 -14.62 1.20 -0.51
N PHE A 56 -14.64 -0.04 -1.04
CA PHE A 56 -14.40 -0.22 -2.48
C PHE A 56 -15.49 0.44 -3.36
N ASN A 57 -16.67 0.70 -2.82
CA ASN A 57 -17.74 1.40 -3.52
C ASN A 57 -17.74 2.93 -3.29
N SER A 58 -16.90 3.44 -2.39
CA SER A 58 -16.93 4.83 -1.92
C SER A 58 -15.66 5.62 -2.29
N TYR A 59 -15.75 6.95 -2.19
CA TYR A 59 -14.68 7.88 -2.58
C TYR A 59 -13.36 7.59 -1.82
N PRO A 60 -12.18 7.72 -2.46
CA PRO A 60 -10.90 7.49 -1.79
C PRO A 60 -10.66 8.38 -0.58
N THR A 61 -10.30 7.74 0.53
CA THR A 61 -9.92 8.37 1.80
C THR A 61 -8.40 8.33 1.99
N GLY A 62 -7.81 9.38 2.56
CA GLY A 62 -6.37 9.49 2.78
C GLY A 62 -5.58 10.05 1.60
N ALA A 63 -4.42 10.66 1.90
CA ALA A 63 -3.63 11.41 0.93
C ALA A 63 -3.09 10.54 -0.21
N ALA A 64 -2.52 9.38 0.12
CA ALA A 64 -1.97 8.46 -0.87
C ALA A 64 -3.04 7.91 -1.82
N ALA A 65 -4.18 7.45 -1.28
CA ALA A 65 -5.27 6.94 -2.11
C ALA A 65 -5.84 8.03 -3.03
N ARG A 66 -6.00 9.27 -2.53
CA ARG A 66 -6.44 10.40 -3.35
C ARG A 66 -5.44 10.73 -4.46
N ALA A 67 -4.14 10.72 -4.19
CA ALA A 67 -3.11 10.93 -5.20
C ALA A 67 -3.16 9.84 -6.28
N ILE A 68 -3.24 8.56 -5.87
CA ILE A 68 -3.34 7.42 -6.79
C ILE A 68 -4.59 7.54 -7.69
N HIS A 69 -5.76 7.83 -7.12
CA HIS A 69 -6.98 7.99 -7.92
C HIS A 69 -6.93 9.20 -8.85
N ALA A 70 -6.35 10.32 -8.41
CA ALA A 70 -6.20 11.50 -9.25
C ALA A 70 -5.26 11.24 -10.43
N ALA A 71 -4.13 10.57 -10.18
CA ALA A 71 -3.14 10.26 -11.21
C ALA A 71 -3.62 9.16 -12.18
N ALA A 72 -4.27 8.10 -11.68
CA ALA A 72 -4.76 7.00 -12.53
C ALA A 72 -5.96 7.41 -13.41
N GLY A 73 -6.76 8.38 -12.96
CA GLY A 73 -7.97 8.82 -13.65
C GLY A 73 -9.24 8.02 -13.27
N PRO A 74 -10.40 8.37 -13.85
CA PRO A 74 -11.70 7.85 -13.42
C PRO A 74 -11.87 6.34 -13.61
N GLY A 75 -11.20 5.75 -14.61
CA GLY A 75 -11.26 4.31 -14.90
C GLY A 75 -10.86 3.43 -13.72
N LEU A 76 -9.95 3.90 -12.85
CA LEU A 76 -9.54 3.17 -11.66
C LEU A 76 -10.71 2.91 -10.71
N ALA A 77 -11.57 3.92 -10.50
CA ALA A 77 -12.73 3.78 -9.62
C ALA A 77 -13.77 2.82 -10.19
N GLU A 78 -13.95 2.80 -11.51
CA GLU A 78 -14.88 1.90 -12.19
C GLU A 78 -14.44 0.43 -12.11
N ALA A 79 -13.17 0.14 -12.41
CA ALA A 79 -12.66 -1.23 -12.26
C ALA A 79 -12.65 -1.70 -10.81
N MET A 80 -12.27 -0.84 -9.88
CA MET A 80 -12.28 -1.18 -8.46
C MET A 80 -13.69 -1.57 -7.99
N ARG A 81 -14.74 -0.84 -8.41
CA ARG A 81 -16.14 -1.18 -8.09
C ARG A 81 -16.53 -2.53 -8.70
N LYS A 82 -16.19 -2.76 -9.97
CA LYS A 82 -16.49 -4.01 -10.67
C LYS A 82 -15.85 -5.21 -9.97
N GLU A 83 -14.57 -5.13 -9.61
CA GLU A 83 -13.87 -6.20 -8.91
C GLU A 83 -14.44 -6.44 -7.50
N ALA A 84 -14.78 -5.36 -6.77
CA ALA A 84 -15.35 -5.48 -5.43
C ALA A 84 -16.74 -6.13 -5.41
N CYS A 85 -17.58 -5.87 -6.43
CA CYS A 85 -18.87 -6.56 -6.59
C CYS A 85 -18.70 -8.07 -6.77
N ASN A 86 -17.65 -8.49 -7.47
CA ASN A 86 -17.39 -9.90 -7.73
C ASN A 86 -16.75 -10.61 -6.52
N LYS A 87 -16.07 -9.86 -5.64
CA LYS A 87 -15.19 -10.39 -4.59
C LYS A 87 -15.27 -9.56 -3.29
N PRO A 88 -16.45 -9.46 -2.65
CA PRO A 88 -16.69 -8.53 -1.54
C PRO A 88 -15.87 -8.83 -0.27
N GLU A 89 -15.39 -10.06 -0.12
CA GLU A 89 -14.65 -10.50 1.08
C GLU A 89 -13.12 -10.44 0.93
N GLN A 90 -12.59 -10.01 -0.21
CA GLN A 90 -11.14 -10.04 -0.44
C GLN A 90 -10.41 -8.94 0.35
N SER A 91 -9.29 -9.35 0.97
CA SER A 91 -8.36 -8.45 1.67
C SER A 91 -7.55 -7.55 0.73
N ALA A 92 -7.48 -7.90 -0.55
CA ALA A 92 -6.96 -7.06 -1.60
C ALA A 92 -7.59 -7.40 -2.96
N ILE A 93 -7.71 -6.41 -3.85
CA ILE A 93 -8.12 -6.60 -5.25
C ILE A 93 -7.12 -5.92 -6.18
N ILE A 94 -7.06 -6.36 -7.44
CA ILE A 94 -6.10 -5.87 -8.44
C ILE A 94 -6.87 -5.17 -9.56
N THR A 95 -6.37 -4.01 -10.00
CA THR A 95 -6.85 -3.32 -11.20
C THR A 95 -5.67 -2.90 -12.09
N PRO A 96 -5.89 -2.58 -13.38
CA PRO A 96 -4.88 -1.92 -14.20
C PRO A 96 -4.46 -0.57 -13.62
N GLY A 97 -3.23 -0.12 -13.92
CA GLY A 97 -2.72 1.18 -13.46
C GLY A 97 -3.27 2.40 -14.20
N TYR A 98 -3.92 2.21 -15.35
CA TYR A 98 -4.45 3.28 -16.19
C TYR A 98 -3.36 4.30 -16.58
N ASN A 99 -3.51 5.56 -16.17
CA ASN A 99 -2.57 6.64 -16.48
C ASN A 99 -1.32 6.62 -15.57
N LEU A 100 -1.25 5.72 -14.59
CA LEU A 100 -0.05 5.57 -13.76
C LEU A 100 1.09 4.95 -14.56
N LYS A 101 2.33 5.26 -14.14
CA LYS A 101 3.52 4.55 -14.63
C LYS A 101 3.57 3.09 -14.18
N ALA A 102 2.90 2.78 -13.06
CA ALA A 102 2.77 1.41 -12.58
C ALA A 102 1.81 0.61 -13.45
N LYS A 103 2.12 -0.66 -13.72
CA LYS A 103 1.28 -1.50 -14.60
C LYS A 103 -0.05 -1.87 -13.94
N ILE A 104 -0.02 -2.18 -12.65
CA ILE A 104 -1.21 -2.53 -11.85
C ILE A 104 -1.27 -1.78 -10.53
N VAL A 105 -2.47 -1.70 -9.97
CA VAL A 105 -2.73 -1.20 -8.61
C VAL A 105 -3.31 -2.33 -7.77
N VAL A 106 -2.65 -2.62 -6.65
CA VAL A 106 -3.14 -3.55 -5.63
C VAL A 106 -3.85 -2.74 -4.55
N HIS A 107 -5.17 -2.86 -4.47
CA HIS A 107 -5.99 -2.16 -3.49
C HIS A 107 -6.09 -3.00 -2.22
N ALA A 108 -5.28 -2.71 -1.22
CA ALA A 108 -5.21 -3.47 0.03
C ALA A 108 -6.15 -2.87 1.09
N VAL A 109 -7.00 -3.70 1.68
CA VAL A 109 -7.93 -3.30 2.75
C VAL A 109 -7.20 -3.34 4.09
N ALA A 110 -7.01 -2.17 4.69
CA ALA A 110 -6.49 -2.04 6.03
C ALA A 110 -7.53 -2.53 7.07
N PRO A 111 -7.08 -3.18 8.15
CA PRO A 111 -7.97 -3.60 9.22
C PRO A 111 -8.42 -2.38 10.04
N LEU A 112 -9.62 -2.45 10.61
CA LEU A 112 -10.10 -1.41 11.55
C LEU A 112 -9.33 -1.46 12.88
N SER A 113 -8.82 -2.63 13.26
CA SER A 113 -8.06 -2.79 14.48
C SER A 113 -6.61 -2.33 14.27
N LYS A 114 -5.97 -1.86 15.35
CA LYS A 114 -4.53 -1.56 15.36
C LYS A 114 -3.68 -2.79 15.70
N ARG A 115 -4.20 -4.00 15.53
CA ARG A 115 -3.49 -5.23 15.88
C ARG A 115 -2.41 -5.53 14.83
N PRO A 116 -1.13 -5.68 15.23
CA PRO A 116 -0.04 -5.91 14.28
C PRO A 116 -0.23 -7.13 13.38
N GLN A 117 -0.88 -8.18 13.88
CA GLN A 117 -1.14 -9.42 13.14
C GLN A 117 -2.10 -9.21 11.96
N GLU A 118 -3.09 -8.35 12.11
CA GLU A 118 -4.04 -8.02 11.04
C GLU A 118 -3.37 -7.16 9.98
N LEU A 119 -2.55 -6.17 10.40
CA LEU A 119 -1.78 -5.36 9.46
C LEU A 119 -0.79 -6.22 8.66
N ARG A 120 -0.13 -7.19 9.31
CA ARG A 120 0.74 -8.16 8.62
C ARG A 120 -0.01 -8.92 7.52
N ARG A 121 -1.25 -9.35 7.77
CA ARG A 121 -2.06 -10.05 6.77
C ARG A 121 -2.35 -9.18 5.55
N CYS A 122 -2.54 -7.87 5.72
CA CYS A 122 -2.74 -6.95 4.59
C CYS A 122 -1.49 -6.84 3.71
N TYR A 123 -0.30 -6.75 4.32
CA TYR A 123 0.95 -6.77 3.56
C TYR A 123 1.15 -8.09 2.82
N SER A 124 0.93 -9.23 3.49
CA SER A 124 1.03 -10.54 2.84
C SER A 124 0.06 -10.67 1.66
N ALA A 125 -1.21 -10.30 1.85
CA ALA A 125 -2.21 -10.36 0.77
C ALA A 125 -1.84 -9.46 -0.42
N ALA A 126 -1.27 -8.28 -0.16
CA ALA A 126 -0.82 -7.39 -1.23
C ALA A 126 0.37 -7.97 -2.00
N LEU A 127 1.34 -8.56 -1.29
CA LEU A 127 2.49 -9.24 -1.90
C LEU A 127 2.07 -10.47 -2.72
N ASP A 128 1.14 -11.29 -2.19
CA ASP A 128 0.59 -12.45 -2.89
C ASP A 128 -0.17 -12.05 -4.16
N CYS A 129 -0.82 -10.89 -4.16
CA CYS A 129 -1.47 -10.33 -5.33
C CYS A 129 -0.46 -9.86 -6.38
N ALA A 130 0.64 -9.23 -5.95
CA ALA A 130 1.68 -8.73 -6.84
C ALA A 130 2.56 -9.84 -7.45
N ALA A 131 2.60 -11.02 -6.82
CA ALA A 131 3.37 -12.18 -7.29
C ALA A 131 2.66 -13.01 -8.39
N ARG A 132 1.44 -12.65 -8.77
CA ARG A 132 0.63 -13.31 -9.80
C ARG A 132 0.89 -12.70 -11.17
#